data_AF-A0A6A3T2L3-F1
#
_entry.id   AF-A0A6A3T2L3-F1
#
_cell.length_a   1.000
_cell.length_b   1.000
_cell.length_c   1.000
_cell.angle_alpha   90.00
_cell.angle_beta   90.00
_cell.angle_gamma   90.00
#
_symmetry.space_group_name_H-M   'P 1'
#
loop_
_entity.id
_entity.type
_entity.pdbx_description
1 polymer ?
#
loop_
_entity_poly.entity_id
_entity_poly.type
_entity_poly.pdbx_seq_one_letter_code
_entity_poly.pdbx_strand_id
1 'polypeptide(L)'
;MTTAPRGLLPVDKPLRGSVTFRTGARANGPRKGIVEQFTFVAGSGFLVARAQALRFLSSDEFPPEPEVIEDQQLFMKATKNARQQDFKEVTESNFWKLLKHRYYRQ
;
A
#
# COMPACT_ATOMS: atom_id res chain seq x y z
N MET A 1 -4.61 19.25 -22.51
CA MET A 1 -4.24 18.46 -21.31
C MET A 1 -5.37 18.59 -20.30
N THR A 2 -6.21 17.58 -20.14
CA THR A 2 -7.43 17.63 -19.32
C THR A 2 -7.09 17.24 -17.88
N THR A 3 -6.95 18.24 -17.02
CA THR A 3 -6.85 18.06 -15.56
C THR A 3 -8.13 17.36 -15.11
N ALA A 4 -8.01 16.17 -14.50
CA ALA A 4 -9.16 15.45 -13.95
C ALA A 4 -9.89 16.36 -12.94
N PRO A 5 -11.24 16.39 -12.95
CA PRO A 5 -11.99 17.25 -12.04
C PRO A 5 -11.59 16.95 -10.59
N ARG A 6 -11.29 18.03 -9.83
CA ARG A 6 -11.03 17.94 -8.39
C ARG A 6 -12.18 17.18 -7.74
N GLY A 7 -11.88 16.01 -7.18
CA GLY A 7 -12.88 15.25 -6.40
C GLY A 7 -13.20 13.86 -6.90
N LEU A 8 -12.61 13.36 -8.01
CA LEU A 8 -12.79 11.96 -8.44
C LEU A 8 -11.44 11.23 -8.59
N LEU A 9 -11.27 10.16 -7.82
CA LEU A 9 -10.16 9.22 -7.96
C LEU A 9 -10.27 8.59 -9.36
N PRO A 10 -9.26 8.76 -10.22
CA PRO A 10 -9.33 8.21 -11.57
C PRO A 10 -9.22 6.68 -11.48
N VAL A 11 -10.30 5.99 -11.85
CA VAL A 11 -10.38 4.53 -11.72
C VAL A 11 -9.57 3.81 -12.79
N ASP A 12 -9.53 4.34 -14.02
CA ASP A 12 -8.88 3.67 -15.16
C ASP A 12 -7.48 4.17 -15.48
N LYS A 13 -6.98 5.17 -14.74
CA LYS A 13 -5.64 5.73 -14.98
C LYS A 13 -4.60 5.03 -14.11
N PRO A 14 -3.37 4.85 -14.62
CA PRO A 14 -2.28 4.33 -13.82
C PRO A 14 -1.94 5.33 -12.71
N LEU A 15 -2.02 4.86 -11.47
CA LEU A 15 -1.59 5.54 -10.26
C LEU A 15 -0.22 5.03 -9.85
N ARG A 16 0.63 5.94 -9.34
CA ARG A 16 1.91 5.56 -8.74
C ARG A 16 1.71 5.21 -7.27
N GLY A 17 2.12 4.01 -6.90
CA GLY A 17 2.19 3.52 -5.53
C GLY A 17 3.63 3.29 -5.12
N SER A 18 3.85 3.29 -3.81
CA SER A 18 5.08 2.82 -3.18
C SER A 18 4.70 1.80 -2.13
N VAL A 19 5.24 0.59 -2.20
CA VAL A 19 5.13 -0.42 -1.15
C VAL A 19 6.43 -0.40 -0.34
N THR A 20 6.32 -0.63 0.96
CA THR A 20 7.50 -0.74 1.83
C THR A 20 7.41 -2.02 2.61
N PHE A 21 8.33 -2.94 2.37
CA PHE A 21 8.44 -4.19 3.12
C PHE A 21 9.36 -3.97 4.30
N ARG A 22 8.86 -4.11 5.53
CA ARG A 22 9.66 -3.91 6.74
C ARG A 22 9.86 -5.22 7.48
N THR A 23 11.06 -5.42 8.01
CA THR A 23 11.37 -6.55 8.88
C THR A 23 11.11 -6.15 10.35
N GLY A 24 10.11 -6.76 10.98
CA GLY A 24 9.80 -6.60 12.41
C GLY A 24 8.43 -5.99 12.73
N ALA A 25 8.00 -6.13 13.98
CA ALA A 25 6.66 -5.77 14.43
C ALA A 25 6.37 -4.26 14.33
N ARG A 26 5.23 -3.91 13.75
CA ARG A 26 4.77 -2.53 13.52
C ARG A 26 4.79 -1.66 14.79
N ALA A 27 4.42 -2.22 15.94
CA ALA A 27 4.38 -1.54 17.23
C ALA A 27 5.76 -1.02 17.68
N ASN A 28 6.85 -1.66 17.23
CA ASN A 28 8.21 -1.37 17.67
C ASN A 28 9.00 -0.50 16.68
N GLY A 29 8.37 0.00 15.62
CA GLY A 29 9.02 0.89 14.64
C GLY A 29 10.20 0.23 13.90
N PRO A 30 9.96 -0.82 13.08
CA PRO A 30 11.00 -1.59 12.42
C PRO A 30 11.92 -0.69 11.58
N ARG A 31 13.24 -0.92 11.69
CA ARG A 31 14.30 -0.03 11.20
C ARG A 31 14.81 -0.35 9.78
N LYS A 32 14.45 -1.50 9.21
CA LYS A 32 14.84 -1.89 7.84
C LYS A 32 13.59 -2.00 6.98
N GLY A 33 13.57 -1.32 5.85
CA GLY A 33 12.48 -1.39 4.90
C GLY A 33 12.92 -1.22 3.45
N ILE A 34 12.54 -2.16 2.59
CA ILE A 34 12.78 -2.08 1.14
C ILE A 34 11.60 -1.35 0.53
N VAL A 35 11.87 -0.27 -0.21
CA VAL A 35 10.84 0.55 -0.84
C VAL A 35 10.82 0.26 -2.32
N GLU A 36 9.70 -0.28 -2.79
CA GLU A 36 9.48 -0.55 -4.21
C GLU A 36 8.38 0.35 -4.76
N GLN A 37 8.62 0.86 -5.96
CA GLN A 37 7.67 1.71 -6.68
C GLN A 37 6.96 0.90 -7.74
N PHE A 38 5.64 1.05 -7.82
CA PHE A 38 4.83 0.34 -8.80
C PHE A 38 3.70 1.21 -9.31
N THR A 39 3.17 0.84 -10.46
CA THR A 39 1.97 1.43 -11.04
C THR A 39 0.82 0.45 -10.96
N PHE A 40 -0.36 0.95 -10.62
CA PHE A 40 -1.58 0.15 -10.56
C PHE A 40 -2.78 0.98 -11.03
N VAL A 41 -3.87 0.31 -11.40
CA VAL A 41 -5.13 0.94 -11.82
C VAL A 41 -6.13 0.74 -10.70
N ALA A 42 -6.76 1.80 -10.18
CA ALA A 42 -7.66 1.65 -9.03
C ALA A 42 -8.89 0.77 -9.36
N GLY A 43 -9.38 0.86 -10.59
CA GLY A 43 -10.50 0.09 -11.13
C GLY A 43 -10.25 -1.42 -11.25
N SER A 44 -8.98 -1.88 -11.24
CA SER A 44 -8.69 -3.31 -11.21
C SER A 44 -8.98 -3.97 -9.86
N GLY A 45 -9.25 -3.16 -8.83
CA GLY A 45 -9.68 -3.62 -7.52
C GLY A 45 -8.55 -4.00 -6.57
N PHE A 46 -8.94 -4.27 -5.33
CA PHE A 46 -8.02 -4.53 -4.23
C PHE A 46 -7.14 -5.77 -4.47
N LEU A 47 -7.72 -6.88 -4.94
CA LEU A 47 -6.98 -8.13 -5.14
C LEU A 47 -5.83 -7.97 -6.14
N VAL A 48 -6.07 -7.25 -7.24
CA VAL A 48 -5.04 -6.98 -8.24
C VAL A 48 -3.97 -6.05 -7.69
N ALA A 49 -4.35 -4.96 -7.02
CA ALA A 49 -3.40 -4.05 -6.39
C ALA A 49 -2.56 -4.75 -5.31
N ARG A 50 -3.16 -5.67 -4.55
CA ARG A 50 -2.50 -6.51 -3.54
C ARG A 50 -1.50 -7.47 -4.18
N ALA A 51 -1.91 -8.20 -5.22
CA ALA A 51 -1.02 -9.11 -5.93
C ALA A 51 0.18 -8.37 -6.55
N GLN A 52 -0.04 -7.20 -7.14
CA GLN A 52 1.03 -6.35 -7.68
C GLN A 52 1.97 -5.86 -6.59
N ALA A 53 1.45 -5.41 -5.45
CA ALA A 53 2.28 -4.99 -4.33
C ALA A 53 3.10 -6.16 -3.76
N LEU A 54 2.50 -7.33 -3.57
CA LEU A 54 3.17 -8.50 -3.00
C LEU A 54 4.15 -9.19 -3.96
N ARG A 55 4.03 -8.96 -5.28
CA ARG A 55 5.00 -9.49 -6.26
C ARG A 55 6.44 -9.03 -6.00
N PHE A 56 6.62 -7.88 -5.36
CA PHE A 56 7.93 -7.33 -5.02
C PHE A 56 8.53 -7.92 -3.74
N LEU A 57 7.81 -8.79 -3.05
CA LEU A 57 8.31 -9.51 -1.90
C LEU A 57 9.24 -10.62 -2.42
N SER A 58 10.52 -10.29 -2.62
CA SER A 58 11.52 -11.25 -3.07
C SER A 58 11.83 -12.23 -1.93
N SER A 59 11.74 -13.53 -2.18
CA SER A 59 11.99 -14.55 -1.15
C SER A 59 13.45 -14.57 -0.66
N ASP A 60 14.37 -13.99 -1.42
CA ASP A 60 15.82 -14.01 -1.14
C ASP A 60 16.27 -12.94 -0.13
N GLU A 61 15.51 -11.84 0.03
CA GLU A 61 15.87 -10.73 0.92
C GLU A 61 15.34 -10.86 2.35
N PHE A 62 14.53 -11.89 2.61
CA PHE A 62 14.00 -12.23 3.93
C PHE A 62 14.57 -13.59 4.36
N PRO A 63 14.91 -13.78 5.65
CA PRO A 63 15.45 -15.05 6.14
C PRO A 63 14.52 -16.22 5.78
N PRO A 64 15.05 -17.45 5.61
CA PRO A 64 14.27 -18.62 5.16
C PRO A 64 13.13 -19.00 6.12
N GLU A 65 13.28 -18.62 7.39
CA GLU A 65 12.20 -18.53 8.35
C GLU A 65 12.05 -17.05 8.71
N PRO A 66 11.26 -16.27 7.95
CA PRO A 66 10.72 -15.07 8.54
C PRO A 66 9.95 -15.56 9.76
N GLU A 67 9.98 -14.83 10.89
CA GLU A 67 8.77 -14.82 11.72
C GLU A 67 7.69 -14.27 10.80
N VAL A 68 7.05 -15.19 10.06
CA VAL A 68 6.08 -14.88 9.04
C VAL A 68 5.00 -14.16 9.84
N ILE A 69 4.88 -12.86 9.61
CA ILE A 69 3.64 -12.19 9.91
C ILE A 69 2.68 -12.83 8.90
N GLU A 70 2.05 -13.94 9.29
CA GLU A 70 1.15 -14.79 8.48
C GLU A 70 0.04 -14.00 7.81
N ASP A 71 -0.13 -12.78 8.26
CA ASP A 71 -0.90 -11.77 7.62
C ASP A 71 -0.11 -11.10 6.48
N GLN A 72 -0.36 -11.58 5.25
CA GLN A 72 -0.24 -10.83 3.98
C GLN A 72 -1.16 -9.58 3.96
N GLN A 73 -1.32 -8.90 5.10
CA GLN A 73 -2.08 -7.70 5.33
C GLN A 73 -1.31 -6.53 4.74
N LEU A 74 -2.00 -5.76 3.90
CA LEU A 74 -1.50 -4.49 3.42
C LEU A 74 -1.90 -3.42 4.41
N PHE A 75 -0.97 -2.51 4.71
CA PHE A 75 -1.27 -1.33 5.52
C PHE A 75 -1.04 -0.09 4.67
N MET A 76 -2.01 0.83 4.69
CA MET A 76 -1.95 2.05 3.91
C MET A 76 -1.90 3.29 4.79
N LYS A 77 -0.99 4.18 4.41
CA LYS A 77 -0.86 5.52 4.98
C LYS A 77 -1.98 6.44 4.46
N ALA A 78 -3.12 6.48 5.15
CA ALA A 78 -4.30 7.25 4.72
C ALA A 78 -4.14 8.78 4.70
N THR A 79 -3.15 9.34 5.42
CA THR A 79 -2.86 10.79 5.46
C THR A 79 -1.37 11.05 5.33
N LYS A 80 -0.97 12.24 4.83
CA LYS A 80 0.45 12.57 4.62
C LYS A 80 1.32 12.48 5.88
N ASN A 81 0.76 12.76 7.06
CA ASN A 81 1.48 12.82 8.33
C ASN A 81 1.20 11.63 9.26
N ALA A 82 0.51 10.58 8.79
CA ALA A 82 0.27 9.38 9.59
C ALA A 82 1.59 8.74 10.03
N ARG A 83 1.70 8.47 11.34
CA ARG A 83 2.76 7.65 11.92
C ARG A 83 2.52 6.19 11.57
N GLN A 84 3.53 5.35 11.74
CA GLN A 84 3.40 3.93 11.41
C GLN A 84 2.24 3.27 12.16
N GLN A 85 1.99 3.61 13.43
CA GLN A 85 0.85 3.13 14.22
C GLN A 85 -0.52 3.60 13.71
N ASP A 86 -0.58 4.63 12.86
CA ASP A 86 -1.84 5.18 12.32
C ASP A 86 -2.21 4.60 10.94
N PHE A 87 -1.35 3.76 10.37
CA PHE A 87 -1.63 3.07 9.11
C PHE A 87 -2.86 2.17 9.28
N LYS A 88 -3.71 2.14 8.27
CA LYS A 88 -4.92 1.34 8.31
C LYS A 88 -4.67 0.08 7.52
N GLU A 89 -5.06 -1.05 8.11
CA GLU A 89 -5.13 -2.30 7.37
C GLU A 89 -6.06 -2.10 6.17
N VAL A 90 -5.61 -2.56 5.01
CA VAL A 90 -6.32 -2.46 3.74
C VAL A 90 -7.00 -3.80 3.52
N THR A 91 -8.32 -3.76 3.53
CA THR A 91 -9.17 -4.87 3.17
C THR A 91 -9.93 -4.52 1.91
N GLU A 92 -10.55 -5.51 1.28
CA GLU A 92 -11.38 -5.28 0.10
C GLU A 92 -12.51 -4.27 0.38
N SER A 93 -13.14 -4.38 1.56
CA SER A 93 -14.25 -3.53 1.97
C SER A 93 -13.87 -2.07 2.21
N ASN A 94 -12.61 -1.78 2.58
CA ASN A 94 -12.16 -0.43 2.92
C ASN A 94 -11.22 0.20 1.88
N PHE A 95 -10.70 -0.59 0.93
CA PHE A 95 -9.70 -0.19 -0.06
C PHE A 95 -10.08 1.11 -0.77
N TRP A 96 -11.29 1.17 -1.33
CA TRP A 96 -11.76 2.34 -2.07
C TRP A 96 -11.85 3.61 -1.22
N LYS A 97 -12.35 3.48 0.01
CA LYS A 97 -12.48 4.59 0.95
C LYS A 97 -11.10 5.13 1.34
N LEU A 98 -10.19 4.22 1.66
CA LEU A 98 -8.81 4.54 2.01
C LEU A 98 -8.09 5.22 0.84
N LEU A 99 -8.14 4.63 -0.34
CA LEU A 99 -7.47 5.14 -1.54
C LEU A 99 -7.96 6.55 -1.91
N LYS A 100 -9.28 6.77 -1.89
CA LYS A 100 -9.88 8.10 -2.07
C LYS A 100 -9.36 9.09 -1.02
N HIS A 101 -9.41 8.71 0.25
CA HIS A 101 -8.95 9.58 1.34
C HIS A 101 -7.49 9.99 1.19
N ARG A 102 -6.62 9.06 0.77
CA ARG A 102 -5.21 9.34 0.50
C ARG A 102 -5.02 10.23 -0.74
N TYR A 103 -5.80 10.00 -1.79
CA TYR A 103 -5.70 10.77 -3.04
C TYR A 103 -6.08 12.25 -2.85
N TYR A 104 -7.12 12.54 -2.06
CA TYR A 104 -7.59 13.92 -1.86
C TYR A 104 -6.87 14.69 -0.75
N ARG A 105 -6.23 14.01 0.23
CA ARG A 105 -5.51 14.65 1.35
C ARG A 105 -3.98 14.66 1.15
N GLN A 106 -3.50 14.78 -0.09
CA GLN A 106 -2.07 14.92 -0.41
C GLN A 106 -1.51 16.30 -0.03
#